data_AF-V4SM61-F1
#
_entry.id   AF-V4SM61-F1
#
_cell.length_a   1.000
_cell.length_b   1.000
_cell.length_c   1.000
_cell.angle_alpha   90.00
_cell.angle_beta   90.00
_cell.angle_gamma   90.00
#
_symmetry.space_group_name_H-M   'P 1'
#
loop_
_entity.id
_entity.type
_entity.pdbx_description
1 polymer ?
#
loop_
_entity_poly.entity_id
_entity_poly.type
_entity_poly.pdbx_seq_one_letter_code
_entity_poly.pdbx_strand_id
1 'polypeptide(L)'
;MPPKWSLGYHQCRWSYDSDKRVHEEHFPDPKSLATDLHLNGFKAIWMLDPGIKHEDGYFVYDSGPKIDSVTKTMPERNIHRGLDEIGGCQNHLSYHNVYGMPMARSTYEGMRLADKDKCPFVLTRAGVIGSQRYAATWTGDNVSNWEHLHMSISMVLQLGLSGQPHSGPDIGGFAGNATPRLFGRWMGIRAVFPFCRGHSETNTIDHEPRSFGEEVLFCFSIVIITFFCFKLE
;
A
#
# COMPACT_ATOMS: atom_id res chain seq x y z
N MET A 1 -3.54 10.73 -13.27
CA MET A 1 -2.44 9.94 -13.86
C MET A 1 -1.47 9.60 -12.74
N PRO A 2 -1.04 8.34 -12.57
CA PRO A 2 -0.05 7.97 -11.56
C PRO A 2 1.34 8.50 -11.95
N PRO A 3 2.22 8.77 -10.97
CA PRO A 3 3.61 9.10 -11.27
C PRO A 3 4.32 7.89 -11.88
N LYS A 4 5.19 8.10 -12.87
CA LYS A 4 5.82 7.00 -13.65
C LYS A 4 6.51 5.95 -12.78
N TRP A 5 7.15 6.37 -11.69
CA TRP A 5 7.86 5.47 -10.78
C TRP A 5 6.93 4.51 -10.04
N SER A 6 5.64 4.84 -9.86
CA SER A 6 4.70 3.97 -9.16
C SER A 6 4.27 2.75 -9.97
N LEU A 7 4.57 2.73 -11.27
CA LEU A 7 4.40 1.56 -12.14
C LEU A 7 5.59 0.57 -12.02
N GLY A 8 6.64 0.93 -11.29
CA GLY A 8 7.77 0.06 -11.00
C GLY A 8 7.44 -1.00 -9.94
N TYR A 9 8.46 -1.77 -9.56
CA TYR A 9 8.36 -2.72 -8.45
C TYR A 9 8.56 -2.02 -7.10
N HIS A 10 7.67 -2.30 -6.16
CA HIS A 10 7.70 -1.78 -4.79
C HIS A 10 8.14 -2.91 -3.85
N GLN A 11 9.17 -2.67 -3.04
CA GLN A 11 9.68 -3.63 -2.06
C GLN A 11 9.18 -3.21 -0.67
N CYS A 12 8.49 -4.12 0.02
CA CYS A 12 7.90 -3.87 1.33
C CYS A 12 7.96 -5.13 2.21
N ARG A 13 7.87 -4.96 3.53
CA ARG A 13 7.63 -6.01 4.54
C ARG A 13 7.22 -5.36 5.86
N TRP A 14 6.58 -6.12 6.75
CA TRP A 14 6.29 -5.71 8.12
C TRP A 14 7.26 -6.40 9.10
N SER A 15 8.21 -5.70 9.72
CA SER A 15 8.81 -4.42 9.28
C SER A 15 10.17 -4.72 8.65
N TYR A 16 10.76 -3.73 7.97
CA TYR A 16 12.22 -3.72 7.86
C TYR A 16 12.77 -3.53 9.28
N ASP A 17 13.30 -4.61 9.84
CA ASP A 17 13.62 -4.78 11.25
C ASP A 17 14.88 -3.98 11.68
N SER A 18 15.26 -3.88 12.98
CA SER A 18 15.18 -4.92 14.02
C SER A 18 14.26 -4.64 15.23
N ASP A 19 13.47 -5.64 15.58
CA ASP A 19 12.53 -5.75 16.71
C ASP A 19 13.16 -5.53 18.12
N LYS A 20 12.34 -5.05 19.06
CA LYS A 20 12.53 -4.76 20.50
C LYS A 20 13.35 -3.53 20.93
N ARG A 21 12.98 -2.33 20.46
CA ARG A 21 12.91 -1.08 21.27
C ARG A 21 12.33 0.03 20.40
N VAL A 22 11.14 0.49 20.77
CA VAL A 22 10.35 1.47 20.02
C VAL A 22 10.73 2.86 20.56
N HIS A 23 11.22 3.73 19.68
CA HIS A 23 11.40 5.21 19.79
C HIS A 23 12.85 5.72 19.56
N GLU A 24 12.93 6.78 18.74
CA GLU A 24 14.07 7.66 18.39
C GLU A 24 15.35 7.03 17.79
N GLU A 25 15.65 5.76 18.04
CA GLU A 25 16.93 5.15 17.62
C GLU A 25 16.96 4.63 16.16
N HIS A 26 15.82 4.28 15.54
CA HIS A 26 15.81 3.57 14.23
C HIS A 26 15.92 4.47 13.00
N PHE A 27 15.23 5.60 13.01
CA PHE A 27 15.33 6.61 11.97
C PHE A 27 15.64 7.94 12.67
N PRO A 28 16.86 8.10 13.22
CA PRO A 28 17.23 9.34 13.92
C PRO A 28 17.18 10.54 12.96
N ASP A 29 17.38 10.27 11.66
CA ASP A 29 17.18 11.25 10.60
C ASP A 29 16.42 10.63 9.41
N PRO A 30 15.07 10.56 9.48
CA PRO A 30 14.26 10.02 8.38
C PRO A 30 14.35 10.90 7.13
N LYS A 31 14.72 12.18 7.30
CA LYS A 31 14.92 13.11 6.19
C LYS A 31 16.20 12.78 5.44
N SER A 32 17.30 12.47 6.12
CA SER A 32 18.53 11.99 5.49
C SER A 32 18.28 10.69 4.72
N LEU A 33 17.64 9.69 5.35
CA LEU A 33 17.31 8.43 4.67
C LEU A 33 16.49 8.66 3.39
N ALA A 34 15.45 9.48 3.47
CA ALA A 34 14.64 9.81 2.30
C ALA A 34 15.46 10.54 1.23
N THR A 35 16.37 11.42 1.64
CA THR A 35 17.29 12.13 0.72
C THR A 35 18.23 11.15 0.02
N ASP A 36 18.84 10.24 0.76
CA ASP A 36 19.75 9.23 0.23
C ASP A 36 19.04 8.30 -0.76
N LEU A 37 17.85 7.81 -0.41
CA LEU A 37 17.02 7.01 -1.33
C LEU A 37 16.68 7.80 -2.60
N HIS A 38 16.31 9.07 -2.47
CA HIS A 38 16.01 9.92 -3.62
C HIS A 38 17.22 10.18 -4.52
N LEU A 39 18.42 10.37 -3.94
CA LEU A 39 19.68 10.52 -4.68
C LEU A 39 20.04 9.25 -5.45
N ASN A 40 19.68 8.08 -4.92
CA ASN A 40 19.84 6.79 -5.58
C ASN A 40 18.68 6.43 -6.53
N GLY A 41 17.75 7.37 -6.80
CA GLY A 41 16.64 7.17 -7.73
C GLY A 41 15.45 6.39 -7.18
N PHE A 42 15.48 6.00 -5.90
CA PHE A 42 14.37 5.34 -5.21
C PHE A 42 13.35 6.36 -4.67
N LYS A 43 12.23 5.84 -4.19
CA LYS A 43 11.19 6.60 -3.48
C LYS A 43 10.83 5.87 -2.19
N ALA A 44 10.66 6.63 -1.11
CA ALA A 44 10.17 6.11 0.15
C ALA A 44 8.65 6.30 0.22
N ILE A 45 7.94 5.28 0.71
CA ILE A 45 6.51 5.31 0.96
C ILE A 45 6.30 5.00 2.44
N TRP A 46 5.52 5.84 3.12
CA TRP A 46 5.26 5.73 4.54
C TRP A 46 3.79 5.35 4.77
N MET A 47 3.57 4.39 5.67
CA MET A 47 2.21 4.00 6.05
C MET A 47 1.62 5.05 6.99
N LEU A 48 0.42 5.52 6.67
CA LEU A 48 -0.35 6.45 7.50
C LEU A 48 -1.76 5.89 7.64
N ASP A 49 -2.06 5.37 8.83
CA ASP A 49 -3.35 4.78 9.16
C ASP A 49 -4.29 5.80 9.82
N PRO A 50 -5.62 5.65 9.68
CA PRO A 50 -6.60 6.54 10.29
C PRO A 50 -6.76 6.30 11.81
N GLY A 51 -6.16 5.25 12.35
CA GLY A 51 -6.17 4.94 13.77
C GLY A 51 -5.21 5.84 14.52
N ILE A 52 -5.75 6.75 15.34
CA ILE A 52 -4.93 7.66 16.16
C ILE A 52 -4.66 7.01 17.52
N LYS A 53 -3.39 6.98 17.92
CA LYS A 53 -2.97 6.47 19.22
C LYS A 53 -3.62 7.30 20.33
N HIS A 54 -4.27 6.62 21.27
CA HIS A 54 -4.80 7.25 22.48
C HIS A 54 -3.64 7.57 23.43
N GLU A 55 -3.19 8.81 23.41
CA GLU A 55 -2.09 9.29 24.25
C GLU A 55 -2.27 10.77 24.55
N ASP A 56 -2.48 11.12 25.82
CA ASP A 56 -2.63 12.51 26.24
C ASP A 56 -1.32 13.28 26.02
N GLY A 57 -1.42 14.47 25.41
CA GLY A 57 -0.26 15.27 25.00
C GLY A 57 0.21 14.98 23.57
N TYR A 58 -0.33 13.95 22.91
CA TYR A 58 -0.12 13.75 21.48
C TYR A 58 -1.05 14.68 20.68
N PHE A 59 -0.49 15.74 20.09
CA PHE A 59 -1.27 16.80 19.46
C PHE A 59 -2.29 16.32 18.41
N VAL A 60 -2.01 15.22 17.69
CA VAL A 60 -2.98 14.67 16.72
C VAL A 60 -4.19 14.08 17.43
N TYR A 61 -3.97 13.33 18.51
CA TYR A 61 -5.04 12.81 19.36
C TYR A 61 -5.82 13.95 20.01
N ASP A 62 -5.11 14.93 20.57
CA ASP A 62 -5.72 16.06 21.28
C ASP A 62 -6.52 16.99 20.35
N SER A 63 -6.16 17.07 19.07
CA SER A 63 -6.87 17.89 18.08
C SER A 63 -8.17 17.26 17.55
N GLY A 64 -8.33 15.94 17.72
CA GLY A 64 -9.40 15.15 17.11
C GLY A 64 -10.59 14.88 18.02
N PRO A 65 -11.73 14.44 17.46
CA PRO A 65 -12.82 13.91 18.27
C PRO A 65 -12.38 12.62 18.95
N LYS A 66 -12.58 12.54 20.27
CA LYS A 66 -12.28 11.34 21.06
C LYS A 66 -13.35 10.28 20.79
N ILE A 67 -12.98 9.25 20.06
CA ILE A 67 -13.83 8.11 19.71
C ILE A 67 -13.32 6.90 20.46
N ASP A 68 -14.17 6.33 21.29
CA ASP A 68 -13.89 5.06 21.96
C ASP A 68 -14.68 3.93 21.30
N SER A 69 -14.02 2.79 21.07
CA SER A 69 -14.63 1.59 20.53
C SER A 69 -14.00 0.37 21.15
N VAL A 70 -14.85 -0.55 21.63
CA VAL A 70 -14.45 -1.87 22.11
C VAL A 70 -14.23 -2.87 20.96
N THR A 71 -14.51 -2.46 19.72
CA THR A 71 -14.38 -3.31 18.52
C THR A 71 -13.34 -2.73 17.56
N LYS A 72 -12.94 -3.51 16.54
CA LYS A 72 -12.07 -3.03 15.45
C LYS A 72 -12.78 -2.12 14.43
N THR A 73 -14.03 -1.73 14.68
CA THR A 73 -14.82 -0.81 13.85
C THR A 73 -15.27 0.40 14.67
N MET A 74 -15.57 1.52 14.01
CA MET A 74 -16.21 2.65 14.70
C MET A 74 -17.65 2.27 15.12
N PRO A 75 -18.16 2.78 16.26
CA PRO A 75 -19.55 2.61 16.62
C PRO A 75 -20.49 3.14 15.53
N GLU A 76 -21.60 2.45 15.27
CA GLU A 76 -22.56 2.79 14.20
C GLU A 76 -23.09 4.22 14.31
N ARG A 77 -23.28 4.69 15.56
CA ARG A 77 -23.77 6.04 15.87
C ARG A 77 -22.76 7.16 15.66
N ASN A 78 -21.49 6.85 15.36
CA ASN A 78 -20.47 7.87 15.16
C ASN A 78 -20.85 8.78 14.00
N ILE A 79 -20.81 10.09 14.24
CA ILE A 79 -21.15 11.08 13.22
C ILE A 79 -19.91 11.47 12.43
N HIS A 80 -19.99 11.29 11.11
CA HIS A 80 -19.01 11.72 10.13
C HIS A 80 -19.47 13.06 9.56
N ARG A 81 -18.62 14.09 9.57
CA ARG A 81 -18.92 15.36 8.89
C ARG A 81 -19.14 15.16 7.39
N GLY A 82 -18.38 14.23 6.80
CA GLY A 82 -18.60 13.79 5.44
C GLY A 82 -18.21 14.79 4.37
N LEU A 83 -18.34 14.37 3.11
CA LEU A 83 -18.33 15.28 1.96
C LEU A 83 -19.77 15.36 1.44
N ASP A 84 -20.21 16.55 1.03
CA ASP A 84 -21.58 16.72 0.50
C ASP A 84 -21.85 15.78 -0.68
N GLU A 85 -20.84 15.56 -1.53
CA GLU A 85 -20.86 14.66 -2.68
C GLU A 85 -21.17 13.18 -2.35
N ILE A 86 -20.97 12.75 -1.10
CA ILE A 86 -21.14 11.36 -0.65
C ILE A 86 -22.17 11.21 0.48
N GLY A 87 -23.05 12.21 0.63
CA GLY A 87 -24.17 12.18 1.58
C GLY A 87 -24.06 13.13 2.76
N GLY A 88 -22.99 13.95 2.82
CA GLY A 88 -22.81 14.97 3.85
C GLY A 88 -22.68 14.37 5.26
N CYS A 89 -23.15 15.10 6.26
CA CYS A 89 -23.08 14.69 7.66
C CYS A 89 -24.01 13.48 7.93
N GLN A 90 -23.46 12.30 8.22
CA GLN A 90 -24.23 11.08 8.51
C GLN A 90 -23.55 10.23 9.59
N ASN A 91 -24.25 9.21 10.07
CA ASN A 91 -23.69 8.23 10.99
C ASN A 91 -22.73 7.23 10.29
N HIS A 92 -22.02 6.43 11.08
CA HIS A 92 -21.03 5.49 10.57
C HIS A 92 -21.67 4.36 9.77
N LEU A 93 -22.92 3.98 10.08
CA LEU A 93 -23.63 2.98 9.29
C LEU A 93 -23.77 3.39 7.82
N SER A 94 -24.09 4.66 7.55
CA SER A 94 -24.10 5.21 6.19
C SER A 94 -22.69 5.37 5.59
N TYR A 95 -21.68 5.59 6.44
CA TYR A 95 -20.30 5.85 6.01
C TYR A 95 -19.41 4.60 5.89
N HIS A 96 -19.82 3.44 6.40
CA HIS A 96 -18.94 2.29 6.64
C HIS A 96 -18.10 1.90 5.42
N ASN A 97 -18.76 1.69 4.28
CA ASN A 97 -18.08 1.30 3.04
C ASN A 97 -17.40 2.48 2.33
N VAL A 98 -17.92 3.70 2.49
CA VAL A 98 -17.38 4.87 1.79
C VAL A 98 -16.19 5.49 2.52
N TYR A 99 -15.98 5.23 3.82
CA TYR A 99 -14.97 5.85 4.68
C TYR A 99 -13.54 5.81 4.11
N GLY A 100 -13.17 4.72 3.42
CA GLY A 100 -11.85 4.57 2.81
C GLY A 100 -11.56 5.59 1.70
N MET A 101 -12.58 6.04 0.96
CA MET A 101 -12.37 6.97 -0.16
C MET A 101 -12.01 8.39 0.32
N PRO A 102 -12.72 9.03 1.26
CA PRO A 102 -12.32 10.32 1.84
C PRO A 102 -10.96 10.29 2.51
N MET A 103 -10.57 9.16 3.12
CA MET A 103 -9.22 9.00 3.66
C MET A 103 -8.16 9.11 2.56
N ALA A 104 -8.29 8.30 1.50
CA ALA A 104 -7.37 8.35 0.36
C ALA A 104 -7.36 9.73 -0.33
N ARG A 105 -8.54 10.35 -0.49
CA ARG A 105 -8.68 11.72 -1.04
C ARG A 105 -7.96 12.75 -0.18
N SER A 106 -8.14 12.71 1.13
CA SER A 106 -7.54 13.67 2.06
C SER A 106 -6.01 13.55 2.05
N THR A 107 -5.47 12.33 2.01
CA THR A 107 -4.02 12.10 1.86
C THR A 107 -3.52 12.63 0.52
N TYR A 108 -4.22 12.34 -0.58
CA TYR A 108 -3.85 12.81 -1.92
C TYR A 108 -3.83 14.35 -2.00
N GLU A 109 -4.88 15.00 -1.53
CA GLU A 109 -5.01 16.46 -1.52
C GLU A 109 -3.96 17.09 -0.58
N GLY A 110 -3.72 16.51 0.59
CA GLY A 110 -2.67 16.95 1.52
C GLY A 110 -1.27 16.90 0.91
N MET A 111 -0.94 15.82 0.19
CA MET A 111 0.33 15.72 -0.54
C MET A 111 0.45 16.79 -1.63
N ARG A 112 -0.65 17.08 -2.35
CA ARG A 112 -0.67 18.12 -3.39
C ARG A 112 -0.60 19.54 -2.83
N LEU A 113 -1.10 19.75 -1.62
CA LEU A 113 -0.95 21.02 -0.89
C LEU A 113 0.50 21.22 -0.42
N ALA A 114 1.18 20.14 0.01
CA ALA A 114 2.57 20.17 0.44
C ALA A 114 3.54 20.43 -0.73
N ASP A 115 3.27 19.87 -1.91
CA ASP A 115 4.09 20.06 -3.12
C ASP A 115 3.21 19.98 -4.38
N LYS A 116 2.98 21.14 -5.01
CA LYS A 116 2.07 21.26 -6.18
C LYS A 116 2.67 20.71 -7.47
N ASP A 117 3.99 20.60 -7.53
CA ASP A 117 4.72 20.20 -8.74
C ASP A 117 4.87 18.68 -8.82
N LYS A 118 4.62 17.96 -7.71
CA LYS A 118 4.67 16.50 -7.66
C LYS A 118 3.29 15.89 -7.79
N CYS A 119 3.22 14.85 -8.63
CA CYS A 119 2.06 13.97 -8.67
C CYS A 119 2.07 13.05 -7.43
N PRO A 120 1.03 13.09 -6.57
CA PRO A 120 0.96 12.22 -5.41
C PRO A 120 0.83 10.74 -5.79
N PHE A 121 1.31 9.87 -4.91
CA PHE A 121 1.03 8.45 -4.93
C PHE A 121 0.46 8.04 -3.58
N VAL A 122 -0.73 7.46 -3.60
CA VAL A 122 -1.42 6.92 -2.43
C VAL A 122 -1.78 5.47 -2.73
N LEU A 123 -1.55 4.59 -1.77
CA LEU A 123 -2.00 3.21 -1.81
C LEU A 123 -3.07 3.03 -0.73
N THR A 124 -4.24 2.51 -1.09
CA THR A 124 -5.35 2.29 -0.15
C THR A 124 -5.83 0.85 -0.16
N ARG A 125 -6.16 0.33 1.02
CA ARG A 125 -6.80 -0.99 1.17
C ARG A 125 -8.31 -0.91 0.91
N ALA A 126 -8.94 0.17 1.37
CA ALA A 126 -10.37 0.37 1.33
C ALA A 126 -10.74 1.49 0.37
N GLY A 127 -11.86 1.33 -0.34
CA GLY A 127 -12.33 2.31 -1.30
C GLY A 127 -13.67 1.91 -1.91
N VAL A 128 -14.25 2.87 -2.63
CA VAL A 128 -15.48 2.70 -3.41
C VAL A 128 -15.25 3.30 -4.79
N ILE A 129 -16.27 3.25 -5.65
CA ILE A 129 -16.22 3.91 -6.96
C ILE A 129 -15.82 5.39 -6.80
N GLY A 130 -14.81 5.82 -7.56
CA GLY A 130 -14.20 7.14 -7.45
C GLY A 130 -12.84 7.15 -6.75
N SER A 131 -12.50 6.11 -5.96
CA SER A 131 -11.18 5.98 -5.33
C SER A 131 -10.03 5.95 -6.34
N GLN A 132 -10.27 5.48 -7.57
CA GLN A 132 -9.26 5.45 -8.64
C GLN A 132 -8.71 6.82 -9.03
N ARG A 133 -9.39 7.91 -8.65
CA ARG A 133 -8.91 9.28 -8.87
C ARG A 133 -7.75 9.64 -7.94
N TYR A 134 -7.65 8.98 -6.79
CA TYR A 134 -6.78 9.39 -5.68
C TYR A 134 -5.72 8.34 -5.33
N ALA A 135 -6.00 7.05 -5.51
CA ALA A 135 -5.12 6.00 -5.00
C ALA A 135 -5.10 4.72 -5.85
N ALA A 136 -3.96 4.04 -5.82
CA ALA A 136 -3.84 2.63 -6.16
C ALA A 136 -4.50 1.77 -5.08
N THR A 137 -4.88 0.52 -5.41
CA THR A 137 -5.43 -0.44 -4.44
C THR A 137 -4.69 -1.76 -4.47
N TRP A 138 -4.55 -2.42 -3.32
CA TRP A 138 -4.11 -3.81 -3.29
C TRP A 138 -5.20 -4.71 -2.71
N THR A 139 -5.12 -6.01 -3.01
CA THR A 139 -6.13 -7.00 -2.64
C THR A 139 -6.13 -7.40 -1.16
N GLY A 140 -5.38 -6.69 -0.31
CA GLY A 140 -5.23 -7.03 1.10
C GLY A 140 -4.30 -8.20 1.36
N ASP A 141 -4.43 -8.74 2.56
CA ASP A 141 -3.54 -9.73 3.17
C ASP A 141 -3.80 -11.12 2.57
N ASN A 142 -3.09 -11.45 1.48
CA ASN A 142 -3.14 -12.75 0.83
C ASN A 142 -2.17 -13.76 1.48
N VAL A 143 -2.22 -15.03 1.09
CA VAL A 143 -1.41 -16.11 1.66
C VAL A 143 -0.37 -16.59 0.65
N SER A 144 0.80 -17.01 1.13
CA SER A 144 1.90 -17.59 0.35
C SER A 144 1.57 -19.02 -0.13
N ASN A 145 0.56 -19.17 -1.00
CA ASN A 145 0.19 -20.44 -1.65
C ASN A 145 -0.20 -20.26 -3.12
N TRP A 146 -0.42 -21.37 -3.83
CA TRP A 146 -0.74 -21.37 -5.26
C TRP A 146 -2.18 -20.92 -5.53
N GLU A 147 -3.10 -21.18 -4.61
CA GLU A 147 -4.50 -20.78 -4.72
C GLU A 147 -4.63 -19.25 -4.74
N HIS A 148 -3.94 -18.53 -3.84
CA HIS A 148 -3.97 -17.07 -3.77
C HIS A 148 -3.24 -16.44 -4.96
N LEU A 149 -2.19 -17.07 -5.48
CA LEU A 149 -1.59 -16.66 -6.76
C LEU A 149 -2.63 -16.72 -7.87
N HIS A 150 -3.33 -17.85 -8.00
CA HIS A 150 -4.35 -18.01 -9.04
C HIS A 150 -5.53 -17.02 -8.88
N MET A 151 -6.05 -16.86 -7.65
CA MET A 151 -7.15 -15.92 -7.37
C MET A 151 -6.79 -14.47 -7.69
N SER A 152 -5.53 -14.08 -7.50
CA SER A 152 -5.10 -12.68 -7.70
C SER A 152 -5.37 -12.14 -9.10
N ILE A 153 -5.27 -13.00 -10.13
CA ILE A 153 -5.52 -12.64 -11.53
C ILE A 153 -6.97 -12.19 -11.68
N SER A 154 -7.91 -13.03 -11.24
CA SER A 154 -9.34 -12.74 -11.32
C SER A 154 -9.73 -11.53 -10.47
N MET A 155 -9.14 -11.37 -9.28
CA MET A 155 -9.40 -10.22 -8.42
C MET A 155 -8.97 -8.89 -9.07
N VAL A 156 -7.76 -8.84 -9.63
CA VAL A 156 -7.26 -7.61 -10.28
C VAL A 156 -8.05 -7.29 -11.55
N LEU A 157 -8.43 -8.29 -12.34
CA LEU A 157 -9.30 -8.08 -13.51
C LEU A 157 -10.67 -7.51 -13.10
N GLN A 158 -11.29 -8.06 -12.05
CA GLN A 158 -12.58 -7.58 -11.54
C GLN A 158 -12.49 -6.15 -10.99
N LEU A 159 -11.41 -5.81 -10.27
CA LEU A 159 -11.15 -4.44 -9.84
C LEU A 159 -11.02 -3.49 -11.03
N GLY A 160 -10.27 -3.88 -12.06
CA GLY A 160 -10.13 -3.10 -13.30
C GLY A 160 -11.45 -2.87 -14.01
N LEU A 161 -12.27 -3.91 -14.19
CA LEU A 161 -13.61 -3.82 -14.78
C LEU A 161 -14.57 -2.99 -13.92
N SER A 162 -14.37 -2.95 -12.61
CA SER A 162 -15.17 -2.17 -11.66
C SER A 162 -14.67 -0.72 -11.51
N GLY A 163 -13.73 -0.28 -12.37
CA GLY A 163 -13.24 1.09 -12.39
C GLY A 163 -12.08 1.38 -11.45
N GLN A 164 -11.40 0.35 -10.91
CA GLN A 164 -10.16 0.47 -10.15
C GLN A 164 -8.99 -0.25 -10.85
N PRO A 165 -8.47 0.30 -11.97
CA PRO A 165 -7.48 -0.37 -12.81
C PRO A 165 -6.06 -0.37 -12.23
N HIS A 166 -5.71 0.56 -11.34
CA HIS A 166 -4.38 0.61 -10.75
C HIS A 166 -4.35 -0.26 -9.48
N SER A 167 -4.34 -1.58 -9.67
CA SER A 167 -4.39 -2.53 -8.56
C SER A 167 -3.50 -3.75 -8.73
N GLY A 168 -3.20 -4.43 -7.62
CA GLY A 168 -2.39 -5.64 -7.60
C GLY A 168 -2.40 -6.38 -6.26
N PRO A 169 -1.94 -7.62 -6.21
CA PRO A 169 -1.78 -8.37 -4.97
C PRO A 169 -0.41 -8.13 -4.33
N ASP A 170 -0.21 -8.69 -3.12
CA ASP A 170 1.12 -8.83 -2.57
C ASP A 170 1.85 -10.01 -3.22
N ILE A 171 2.92 -9.68 -3.95
CA ILE A 171 3.77 -10.62 -4.68
C ILE A 171 4.54 -11.47 -3.67
N GLY A 172 4.41 -12.78 -3.79
CA GLY A 172 4.95 -13.75 -2.85
C GLY A 172 3.93 -14.26 -1.83
N GLY A 173 2.91 -13.45 -1.52
CA GLY A 173 1.97 -13.69 -0.42
C GLY A 173 2.37 -12.94 0.85
N PHE A 174 1.39 -12.30 1.51
CA PHE A 174 1.58 -11.58 2.75
C PHE A 174 1.81 -12.53 3.93
N ALA A 175 0.89 -13.49 4.11
CA ALA A 175 0.91 -14.43 5.22
C ALA A 175 1.65 -15.72 4.89
N GLY A 176 2.50 -16.17 5.81
CA GLY A 176 3.33 -17.37 5.67
C GLY A 176 4.47 -17.25 4.65
N ASN A 177 5.26 -18.32 4.52
CA ASN A 177 6.50 -18.32 3.75
C ASN A 177 6.32 -18.90 2.34
N ALA A 178 6.76 -18.14 1.33
CA ALA A 178 6.79 -18.66 -0.03
C ALA A 178 7.92 -19.70 -0.19
N THR A 179 7.72 -20.66 -1.10
CA THR A 179 8.83 -21.48 -1.60
C THR A 179 9.54 -20.75 -2.75
N PRO A 180 10.83 -21.03 -3.04
CA PRO A 180 11.51 -20.44 -4.20
C PRO A 180 10.74 -20.59 -5.51
N ARG A 181 10.11 -21.77 -5.73
CA ARG A 181 9.29 -22.04 -6.91
C ARG A 181 8.03 -21.18 -6.97
N LEU A 182 7.32 -21.02 -5.84
CA LEU A 182 6.13 -20.17 -5.77
C LEU A 182 6.49 -18.70 -5.98
N PHE A 183 7.53 -18.23 -5.30
CA PHE A 183 7.96 -16.83 -5.39
C PHE A 183 8.50 -16.49 -6.79
N GLY A 184 9.26 -17.39 -7.42
CA GLY A 184 9.67 -17.27 -8.82
C GLY A 184 8.48 -17.14 -9.77
N ARG A 185 7.40 -17.89 -9.55
CA ARG A 185 6.16 -17.75 -10.34
C ARG A 185 5.49 -16.40 -10.13
N TRP A 186 5.37 -15.95 -8.88
CA TRP A 186 4.89 -14.61 -8.54
C TRP A 186 5.70 -13.51 -9.25
N MET A 187 7.03 -13.65 -9.28
CA MET A 187 7.91 -12.73 -9.98
C MET A 187 7.73 -12.73 -11.49
N GLY A 188 7.47 -13.88 -12.10
CA GLY A 188 7.19 -13.98 -13.54
C GLY A 188 5.87 -13.31 -13.92
N ILE A 189 4.80 -13.51 -13.15
CA ILE A 189 3.49 -12.94 -13.46
C ILE A 189 3.36 -11.46 -13.07
N ARG A 190 4.19 -10.93 -12.17
CA ARG A 190 4.04 -9.54 -11.68
C ARG A 190 3.93 -8.49 -12.79
N ALA A 191 4.60 -8.72 -13.92
CA ALA A 191 4.56 -7.89 -15.12
C ALA A 191 3.14 -7.50 -15.57
N VAL A 192 2.14 -8.34 -15.29
CA VAL A 192 0.76 -8.13 -15.75
C VAL A 192 -0.11 -7.40 -14.72
N PHE A 193 0.41 -7.11 -13.53
CA PHE A 193 -0.32 -6.37 -12.50
C PHE A 193 -0.03 -4.86 -12.58
N PRO A 194 -1.06 -4.02 -12.72
CA PRO A 194 -0.89 -2.57 -12.75
C PRO A 194 -0.22 -1.96 -11.51
N PHE A 195 -0.32 -2.62 -10.35
CA PHE A 195 0.44 -2.31 -9.14
C PHE A 195 1.25 -3.53 -8.72
N CYS A 196 2.56 -3.36 -8.51
CA CYS A 196 3.50 -4.46 -8.26
C CYS A 196 4.25 -4.26 -6.95
N ARG A 197 3.86 -4.98 -5.88
CA ARG A 197 4.51 -4.87 -4.57
C ARG A 197 4.83 -6.25 -3.98
N GLY A 198 6.08 -6.49 -3.59
CA GLY A 198 6.39 -7.57 -2.65
C GLY A 198 6.11 -7.11 -1.23
N HIS A 199 5.37 -7.89 -0.45
CA HIS A 199 5.04 -7.59 0.95
C HIS A 199 4.84 -8.88 1.74
N SER A 200 5.35 -8.92 2.98
CA SER A 200 5.22 -10.05 3.90
C SER A 200 4.96 -9.57 5.33
N GLU A 201 4.32 -10.43 6.13
CA GLU A 201 4.02 -10.17 7.54
C GLU A 201 5.24 -10.36 8.47
N THR A 202 5.06 -10.05 9.75
CA THR A 202 6.08 -10.28 10.79
C THR A 202 6.35 -11.78 10.95
N ASN A 203 7.58 -12.14 11.34
CA ASN A 203 8.00 -13.53 11.53
C ASN A 203 7.99 -14.42 10.26
N THR A 204 7.96 -13.82 9.07
CA THR A 204 8.25 -14.52 7.80
C THR A 204 9.74 -14.50 7.50
N ILE A 205 10.16 -15.42 6.62
CA ILE A 205 11.49 -15.36 6.01
C ILE A 205 11.61 -14.11 5.14
N ASP A 206 12.84 -13.76 4.78
CA ASP A 206 13.13 -12.67 3.86
C ASP A 206 12.48 -12.91 2.49
N HIS A 207 11.55 -12.02 2.12
CA HIS A 207 10.83 -12.04 0.83
C HIS A 207 11.44 -11.09 -0.21
N GLU A 208 12.69 -10.66 -0.01
CA GLU A 208 13.46 -9.96 -1.05
C GLU A 208 13.86 -10.95 -2.16
N PRO A 209 13.86 -10.55 -3.46
CA PRO A 209 14.14 -11.47 -4.57
C PRO A 209 15.45 -12.25 -4.43
N ARG A 210 16.49 -11.64 -3.83
CA ARG A 210 17.80 -12.25 -3.59
C ARG A 210 17.75 -13.43 -2.61
N SER A 211 16.74 -13.50 -1.75
CA SER A 211 16.64 -14.47 -0.66
C SER A 211 16.17 -15.85 -1.16
N PHE A 212 15.66 -15.94 -2.40
CA PHE A 212 15.16 -17.17 -3.00
C PHE A 212 16.14 -17.83 -4.00
N GLY A 213 17.40 -17.39 -4.03
CA GLY A 213 18.44 -17.93 -4.89
C GLY A 213 18.58 -17.24 -6.25
N GLU A 214 19.64 -17.59 -6.97
CA GLU A 214 20.05 -16.91 -8.21
C GLU A 214 19.02 -17.00 -9.33
N GLU A 215 18.31 -18.12 -9.47
CA GLU A 215 17.28 -18.30 -10.50
C GLU A 215 16.12 -17.31 -10.35
N VAL A 216 15.67 -17.10 -9.10
CA VAL A 216 14.61 -16.13 -8.80
C VAL A 216 15.11 -14.70 -9.02
N LEU A 217 16.34 -14.41 -8.60
CA LEU A 217 16.97 -13.11 -8.83
C LEU A 217 17.13 -12.80 -10.33
N PHE A 218 17.45 -13.82 -11.13
CA PHE A 218 17.53 -13.72 -12.58
C PHE A 218 16.16 -13.47 -13.21
N CYS A 219 15.12 -14.22 -12.80
CA CYS A 219 13.73 -13.97 -13.21
C CYS A 219 13.28 -12.53 -12.90
N PHE A 220 13.60 -12.04 -11.69
CA PHE A 220 13.33 -10.67 -11.29
C PHE A 220 14.01 -9.65 -12.25
N SER A 221 15.26 -9.90 -12.61
CA SER A 221 16.05 -9.02 -13.47
C SER A 221 15.52 -8.98 -14.91
N ILE A 222 15.15 -10.14 -15.49
CA ILE A 222 14.58 -10.20 -16.84
C ILE A 222 13.31 -9.36 -16.94
N VAL A 223 12.40 -9.51 -15.99
CA VAL A 223 11.11 -8.80 -16.04
C VAL A 223 11.29 -7.28 -15.94
N ILE A 224 12.29 -6.80 -15.19
CA ILE A 224 12.64 -5.37 -15.17
C ILE A 224 13.17 -4.92 -16.53
N ILE A 225 14.09 -5.69 -17.12
CA ILE A 225 14.76 -5.34 -18.38
C ILE A 225 13.77 -5.32 -19.55
N THR A 226 12.86 -6.30 -19.63
CA THR A 226 11.86 -6.37 -20.72
C THR A 226 10.97 -5.12 -20.74
N PHE A 227 10.59 -4.56 -19.59
CA PHE A 227 9.81 -3.31 -19.53
C PHE A 227 10.62 -2.06 -19.90
N PHE A 228 11.95 -2.08 -19.73
CA PHE A 228 12.82 -0.99 -20.15
C PHE A 228 13.12 -1.03 -21.66
N CYS A 229 13.28 -2.22 -22.25
CA CYS A 229 13.52 -2.36 -23.70
C CYS A 229 12.33 -1.88 -24.54
N PHE A 230 11.08 -2.10 -24.11
CA PHE A 230 9.89 -1.56 -24.80
C PHE A 230 9.74 -0.03 -24.72
N LYS A 231 10.64 0.67 -24.03
CA LYS A 231 10.66 2.14 -23.92
C LYS A 231 11.76 2.80 -24.75
N LEU A 232 12.55 2.00 -25.47
CA LEU A 232 13.66 2.42 -26.32
C LEU A 232 13.38 2.25 -27.82
N GLU A 233 12.13 1.95 -28.21
CA GLU A 233 11.64 2.01 -29.59
C GLU A 233 10.59 3.12 -29.76
#